data_AF-A0A139HQ62-F1
#
_entry.id   AF-A0A139HQ62-F1
#
_cell.length_a   1.000
_cell.length_b   1.000
_cell.length_c   1.000
_cell.angle_alpha   90.00
_cell.angle_beta   90.00
_cell.angle_gamma   90.00
#
_symmetry.space_group_name_H-M   'P 1'
#
loop_
_entity.id
_entity.type
_entity.pdbx_description
1 polymer ?
#
loop_
_entity_poly.entity_id
_entity_poly.type
_entity_poly.pdbx_seq_one_letter_code
_entity_poly.pdbx_strand_id
1 'polypeptide(L)'
;MHFSSPNLQSAMLFMAACLTIPTFAADCGQSGNCFSSGATRDNMYAARQEVCGTNRWKKAGHYRVPGKTGYLRWTGVDTQQTCWDAYDNIINQCKLGDSGVHTHSGQYQYNGVYYNAVDCE
;
A
#
# COMPACT_ATOMS: atom_id res chain seq x y z
N MET A 1 -15.72 41.34 -53.34
CA MET A 1 -15.01 40.08 -53.65
C MET A 1 -14.61 39.46 -52.33
N HIS A 2 -14.96 38.18 -52.14
CA HIS A 2 -14.68 37.33 -50.98
C HIS A 2 -13.20 37.33 -50.59
N PHE A 3 -12.89 37.15 -49.29
CA PHE A 3 -12.13 35.99 -48.80
C PHE A 3 -12.30 35.87 -47.27
N SER A 4 -12.91 34.75 -46.85
CA SER A 4 -12.92 34.25 -45.47
C SER A 4 -11.66 33.43 -45.20
N SER A 5 -11.17 33.41 -43.95
CA SER A 5 -10.80 32.15 -43.23
C SER A 5 -10.38 32.43 -41.77
N PRO A 6 -10.81 31.59 -40.81
CA PRO A 6 -10.40 31.63 -39.40
C PRO A 6 -9.19 30.71 -39.16
N ASN A 7 -8.24 31.13 -38.30
CA ASN A 7 -7.14 30.25 -37.89
C ASN A 7 -7.32 29.78 -36.45
N LEU A 8 -7.40 28.45 -36.35
CA LEU A 8 -7.37 27.61 -35.17
C LEU A 8 -6.13 27.88 -34.31
N GLN A 9 -6.28 27.97 -32.99
CA GLN A 9 -5.17 27.73 -32.06
C GLN A 9 -5.63 26.92 -30.84
N SER A 10 -5.42 25.60 -30.98
CA SER A 10 -4.91 24.65 -29.99
C SER A 10 -5.52 24.61 -28.59
N ALA A 11 -6.57 23.79 -28.44
CA ALA A 11 -6.88 23.14 -27.17
C ALA A 11 -5.92 21.95 -26.97
N MET A 12 -4.93 22.09 -26.07
CA MET A 12 -4.16 20.95 -25.56
C MET A 12 -5.00 20.17 -24.56
N LEU A 13 -5.67 19.12 -25.04
CA LEU A 13 -6.26 18.07 -24.20
C LEU A 13 -5.15 17.15 -23.70
N PHE A 14 -4.75 17.30 -22.43
CA PHE A 14 -4.03 16.26 -21.71
C PHE A 14 -5.02 15.10 -21.45
N MET A 15 -5.01 14.09 -22.32
CA MET A 15 -5.62 12.81 -22.01
C MET A 15 -4.83 12.18 -20.86
N ALA A 16 -5.37 12.27 -19.64
CA ALA A 16 -4.97 11.41 -18.54
C ALA A 16 -5.36 9.97 -18.92
N ALA A 17 -4.41 9.23 -19.50
CA ALA A 17 -4.55 7.80 -19.68
C ALA A 17 -4.67 7.17 -18.29
N CYS A 18 -5.89 6.81 -17.91
CA CYS A 18 -6.18 6.01 -16.73
C CYS A 18 -5.61 4.60 -17.02
N LEU A 19 -4.33 4.40 -16.72
CA LEU A 19 -3.73 3.08 -16.68
C LEU A 19 -4.46 2.31 -15.57
N THR A 20 -5.41 1.46 -15.95
CA THR A 20 -5.98 0.45 -15.06
C THR A 20 -4.88 -0.55 -14.74
N ILE A 21 -4.08 -0.24 -13.72
CA ILE A 21 -3.09 -1.18 -13.18
C ILE A 21 -3.91 -2.36 -12.63
N PRO A 22 -3.63 -3.62 -13.02
CA PRO A 22 -4.29 -4.76 -12.42
C PRO A 22 -3.97 -4.77 -10.92
N THR A 23 -4.94 -4.39 -10.09
CA THR A 23 -4.79 -4.44 -8.64
C THR A 23 -4.93 -5.89 -8.24
N PHE A 24 -3.81 -6.53 -7.89
CA PHE A 24 -3.88 -7.79 -7.16
C PHE A 24 -4.58 -7.50 -5.83
N ALA A 25 -5.63 -8.27 -5.52
CA ALA A 25 -6.29 -8.13 -4.23
C ALA A 25 -5.34 -8.64 -3.15
N ALA A 26 -5.29 -7.94 -2.01
CA ALA A 26 -4.63 -8.49 -0.84
C ALA A 26 -5.48 -9.65 -0.30
N ASP A 27 -4.83 -10.75 0.09
CA ASP A 27 -5.50 -11.81 0.84
C ASP A 27 -5.59 -11.37 2.30
N CYS A 28 -6.82 -11.24 2.79
CA CYS A 28 -7.11 -10.67 4.10
C CYS A 28 -7.49 -11.76 5.09
N GLY A 29 -6.70 -11.85 6.16
CA GLY A 29 -6.97 -12.75 7.27
C GLY A 29 -7.39 -11.99 8.52
N GLN A 30 -8.31 -12.56 9.29
CA GLN A 30 -8.61 -12.13 10.65
C GLN A 30 -8.45 -13.35 11.56
N SER A 31 -7.52 -13.28 12.52
CA SER A 31 -7.24 -14.42 13.38
C SER A 31 -6.95 -13.98 14.81
N GLY A 32 -7.87 -14.30 15.72
CA GLY A 32 -7.66 -14.14 17.16
C GLY A 32 -8.03 -12.76 17.70
N ASN A 33 -7.66 -12.57 18.97
CA ASN A 33 -7.88 -11.34 19.72
C ASN A 33 -6.53 -10.69 20.04
N CYS A 34 -6.52 -9.38 19.94
CA CYS A 34 -5.44 -8.51 20.34
C CYS A 34 -5.49 -8.30 21.86
N PHE A 35 -4.51 -8.83 22.60
CA PHE A 35 -4.45 -8.68 24.06
C PHE A 35 -3.96 -7.30 24.51
N SER A 36 -3.45 -6.49 23.57
CA SER A 36 -2.99 -5.11 23.79
C SER A 36 -3.71 -4.13 22.87
N SER A 37 -3.43 -2.83 22.94
CA SER A 37 -3.93 -1.90 21.91
C SER A 37 -3.23 -2.21 20.57
N GLY A 38 -3.96 -2.72 19.59
CA GLY A 38 -3.46 -2.90 18.22
C GLY A 38 -2.89 -1.61 17.62
N ALA A 39 -2.09 -1.75 16.57
CA ALA A 39 -1.61 -0.62 15.78
C ALA A 39 -2.81 0.06 15.11
N THR A 40 -2.92 1.39 15.22
CA THR A 40 -3.95 2.12 14.47
C THR A 40 -3.59 2.16 12.99
N ARG A 41 -4.57 2.52 12.16
CA ARG A 41 -4.37 2.74 10.73
C ARG A 41 -3.20 3.69 10.43
N ASP A 42 -3.12 4.79 11.17
CA ASP A 42 -2.02 5.77 11.05
C ASP A 42 -0.67 5.16 11.45
N ASN A 43 -0.63 4.30 12.48
CA ASN A 43 0.59 3.60 12.85
C ASN A 43 1.07 2.66 11.74
N MET A 44 0.14 1.98 11.05
CA MET A 44 0.47 1.11 9.91
C MET A 44 1.00 1.91 8.73
N TYR A 45 0.41 3.07 8.43
CA TYR A 45 0.92 3.97 7.39
C TYR A 45 2.28 4.59 7.75
N ALA A 46 2.52 4.95 9.01
CA ALA A 46 3.83 5.42 9.47
C ALA A 46 4.89 4.31 9.35
N ALA A 47 4.55 3.06 9.69
CA ALA A 47 5.42 1.91 9.47
C ALA A 47 5.71 1.69 7.98
N ARG A 48 4.71 1.83 7.10
CA ARG A 48 4.89 1.79 5.64
C ARG A 48 5.87 2.87 5.18
N GLN A 49 5.71 4.10 5.66
CA GLN A 49 6.63 5.20 5.33
C GLN A 49 8.07 4.88 5.72
N GLU A 50 8.28 4.27 6.89
CA GLU A 50 9.63 3.93 7.34
C GLU A 50 10.25 2.78 6.53
N VAL A 51 9.45 1.81 6.08
CA VAL A 51 9.93 0.69 5.25
C VAL A 51 10.12 1.10 3.79
N CYS A 52 9.10 1.67 3.17
CA CYS A 52 9.07 1.97 1.74
C CYS A 52 9.65 3.35 1.39
N GLY A 53 9.59 4.33 2.30
CA GLY A 53 10.19 5.65 2.08
C GLY A 53 11.71 5.68 2.24
N THR A 54 12.28 4.62 2.83
CA THR A 54 13.73 4.46 2.98
C THR A 54 14.27 3.40 2.01
N ASN A 55 15.45 2.84 2.29
CA ASN A 55 16.04 1.74 1.52
C ASN A 55 15.76 0.35 2.11
N ARG A 56 14.92 0.24 3.15
CA ARG A 56 14.66 -1.04 3.86
C ARG A 56 14.00 -2.08 2.95
N TRP A 57 13.12 -1.67 2.05
CA TRP A 57 12.43 -2.54 1.08
C TRP A 57 13.37 -3.36 0.17
N LYS A 58 14.62 -2.93 0.01
CA LYS A 58 15.60 -3.57 -0.90
C LYS A 58 16.04 -4.97 -0.47
N LYS A 59 15.86 -5.33 0.81
CA LYS A 59 16.27 -6.62 1.38
C LYS A 59 15.13 -7.20 2.17
N ALA A 60 15.02 -8.53 2.24
CA ALA A 60 14.06 -9.18 3.12
C ALA A 60 14.13 -8.61 4.54
N GLY A 61 12.98 -8.40 5.16
CA GLY A 61 12.96 -7.73 6.43
C GLY A 61 11.63 -7.83 7.16
N HIS A 62 11.68 -7.30 8.37
CA HIS A 62 10.56 -7.21 9.29
C HIS A 62 10.70 -5.90 10.07
N TYR A 63 9.58 -5.21 10.28
CA TYR A 63 9.52 -3.96 11.01
C TYR A 63 8.35 -3.97 11.97
N ARG A 64 8.63 -3.88 13.27
CA ARG A 64 7.60 -3.72 14.30
C ARG A 64 7.13 -2.29 14.36
N VAL A 65 5.81 -2.09 14.47
CA VAL A 65 5.22 -0.78 14.69
C VAL A 65 5.64 -0.29 16.09
N PRO A 66 6.30 0.89 16.20
CA PRO A 66 6.79 1.37 17.49
C PRO A 66 5.66 1.51 18.54
N GLY A 67 5.87 0.93 19.73
CA GLY A 67 4.92 0.99 20.84
C GLY A 67 3.63 0.19 20.64
N LYS A 68 3.57 -0.67 19.62
CA LYS A 68 2.43 -1.52 19.26
C LYS A 68 2.89 -2.94 18.99
N THR A 69 1.95 -3.87 18.87
CA THR A 69 2.24 -5.27 18.55
C THR A 69 2.21 -5.58 17.06
N GLY A 70 1.63 -4.69 16.24
CA GLY A 70 1.61 -4.84 14.78
C GLY A 70 2.99 -4.79 14.12
N TYR A 71 3.07 -5.33 12.90
CA TYR A 71 4.30 -5.39 12.13
C TYR A 71 4.06 -5.41 10.61
N LEU A 72 5.13 -5.11 9.87
CA LEU A 72 5.26 -5.31 8.42
C LEU A 72 6.39 -6.30 8.14
N ARG A 73 6.21 -7.20 7.16
CA ARG A 73 7.20 -8.20 6.73
C ARG A 73 7.24 -8.29 5.22
N TRP A 74 8.44 -8.42 4.66
CA TRP A 74 8.63 -8.53 3.22
C TRP A 74 9.82 -9.45 2.87
N THR A 75 9.77 -10.08 1.70
CA THR A 75 10.84 -10.99 1.24
C THR A 75 11.95 -10.32 0.44
N GLY A 76 11.78 -9.06 0.01
CA GLY A 76 12.83 -8.31 -0.67
C GLY A 76 12.39 -7.69 -2.00
N VAL A 77 13.34 -7.55 -2.93
CA VAL A 77 13.28 -6.57 -4.04
C VAL A 77 12.18 -6.82 -5.06
N ASP A 78 11.43 -5.76 -5.37
CA ASP A 78 10.81 -5.57 -6.69
C ASP A 78 10.98 -4.11 -7.14
N THR A 79 10.19 -3.15 -6.63
CA THR A 79 10.53 -1.71 -6.71
C THR A 79 10.08 -0.99 -5.44
N GLN A 80 10.55 0.24 -5.24
CA GLN A 80 10.06 1.09 -4.15
C GLN A 80 8.54 1.32 -4.29
N GLN A 81 8.06 1.57 -5.51
CA GLN A 81 6.64 1.79 -5.77
C GLN A 81 5.82 0.53 -5.44
N THR A 82 6.30 -0.65 -5.80
CA THR A 82 5.66 -1.92 -5.43
C THR A 82 5.52 -2.07 -3.91
N CYS A 83 6.53 -1.64 -3.13
CA CYS A 83 6.44 -1.63 -1.66
C CYS A 83 5.29 -0.73 -1.18
N TRP A 84 5.20 0.48 -1.74
CA TRP A 84 4.13 1.42 -1.42
C TRP A 84 2.76 0.85 -1.73
N ASP A 85 2.59 0.35 -2.95
CA ASP A 85 1.32 -0.16 -3.45
C ASP A 85 0.89 -1.43 -2.71
N ALA A 86 1.82 -2.34 -2.42
CA ALA A 86 1.54 -3.58 -1.70
C ALA A 86 0.98 -3.30 -0.29
N TYR A 87 1.66 -2.47 0.49
CA TYR A 87 1.19 -2.13 1.84
C TYR A 87 -0.03 -1.21 1.81
N ASP A 88 -0.16 -0.31 0.83
CA ASP A 88 -1.39 0.47 0.66
C ASP A 88 -2.58 -0.44 0.42
N ASN A 89 -2.46 -1.40 -0.50
CA ASN A 89 -3.49 -2.40 -0.79
C ASN A 89 -3.83 -3.22 0.44
N ILE A 90 -2.83 -3.74 1.16
CA ILE A 90 -3.06 -4.51 2.38
C ILE A 90 -3.79 -3.65 3.45
N ILE A 91 -3.31 -2.44 3.74
CA ILE A 91 -3.90 -1.57 4.78
C ILE A 91 -5.33 -1.15 4.43
N ASN A 92 -5.59 -0.84 3.16
CA ASN A 92 -6.93 -0.47 2.67
C ASN A 92 -7.89 -1.65 2.63
N GLN A 93 -7.51 -2.75 1.97
CA GLN A 93 -8.43 -3.86 1.69
C GLN A 93 -8.66 -4.72 2.93
N CYS A 94 -7.62 -4.92 3.75
CA CYS A 94 -7.72 -5.77 4.95
C CYS A 94 -8.04 -4.99 6.23
N LYS A 95 -8.38 -3.69 6.12
CA LYS A 95 -8.84 -2.85 7.23
C LYS A 95 -7.88 -2.86 8.43
N LEU A 96 -6.58 -2.84 8.17
CA LEU A 96 -5.58 -2.86 9.23
C LEU A 96 -5.68 -1.61 10.09
N GLY A 97 -5.73 -1.84 11.40
CA GLY A 97 -5.83 -0.80 12.43
C GLY A 97 -7.23 -0.27 12.69
N ASP A 98 -8.26 -0.91 12.13
CA ASP A 98 -9.68 -0.68 12.43
C ASP A 98 -10.29 -1.83 13.26
N SER A 99 -9.46 -2.77 13.70
CA SER A 99 -9.83 -4.04 14.34
C SER A 99 -10.16 -3.94 15.83
N GLY A 100 -9.74 -2.86 16.50
CA GLY A 100 -9.95 -2.67 17.94
C GLY A 100 -9.23 -3.72 18.78
N VAL A 101 -9.96 -4.76 19.20
CA VAL A 101 -9.46 -5.91 19.99
C VAL A 101 -9.28 -7.18 19.16
N HIS A 102 -9.50 -7.13 17.85
CA HIS A 102 -9.24 -8.25 16.96
C HIS A 102 -7.91 -8.05 16.23
N THR A 103 -7.37 -9.12 15.66
CA THR A 103 -6.20 -9.03 14.79
C THR A 103 -6.65 -9.07 13.33
N HIS A 104 -6.30 -8.06 12.56
CA HIS A 104 -6.35 -8.10 11.10
C HIS A 104 -4.96 -8.32 10.53
N SER A 105 -4.92 -9.02 9.42
CA SER A 105 -3.71 -9.33 8.67
C SER A 105 -4.00 -9.26 7.18
N GLY A 106 -2.98 -8.96 6.41
CA GLY A 106 -3.06 -9.02 4.97
C GLY A 106 -1.77 -9.54 4.36
N GLN A 107 -1.92 -10.16 3.19
CA GLN A 107 -0.82 -10.66 2.39
C GLN A 107 -0.99 -10.14 0.96
N TYR A 108 0.13 -9.78 0.34
CA TYR A 108 0.16 -9.33 -1.04
C TYR A 108 1.38 -9.92 -1.72
N GLN A 109 1.17 -10.59 -2.85
CA GLN A 109 2.24 -11.17 -3.63
C GLN A 109 2.28 -10.52 -5.02
N TYR A 110 3.46 -10.06 -5.42
CA TYR A 110 3.67 -9.46 -6.72
C TYR A 110 5.07 -9.80 -7.22
N ASN A 111 5.15 -10.31 -8.45
CA ASN A 111 6.40 -10.72 -9.10
C ASN A 111 7.31 -11.62 -8.23
N GLY A 112 6.71 -12.53 -7.46
CA GLY A 112 7.44 -13.43 -6.55
C GLY A 112 7.89 -12.79 -5.23
N VAL A 113 7.70 -11.47 -5.05
CA VAL A 113 7.87 -10.80 -3.76
C VAL A 113 6.61 -10.91 -2.95
N TYR A 114 6.78 -11.22 -1.68
CA TYR A 114 5.72 -11.37 -0.72
C TYR A 114 5.81 -10.26 0.33
N TYR A 115 4.66 -9.64 0.59
CA TYR A 115 4.44 -8.62 1.60
C TYR A 115 3.36 -9.12 2.56
N ASN A 116 3.58 -8.90 3.85
CA ASN A 116 2.63 -9.23 4.90
C ASN A 116 2.58 -8.11 5.92
N ALA A 117 1.39 -7.81 6.42
CA ALA A 117 1.20 -6.87 7.49
C ALA A 117 0.16 -7.42 8.46
N VAL A 118 0.36 -7.14 9.75
CA VAL A 118 -0.53 -7.52 10.83
C VAL A 118 -0.63 -6.32 11.78
N ASP A 119 -1.85 -5.96 12.20
CA ASP A 119 -2.04 -4.81 13.09
C ASP A 119 -1.91 -5.18 14.57
N CYS A 120 -1.98 -6.46 14.91
CA CYS A 120 -1.76 -6.96 16.25
C CYS A 120 -1.29 -8.42 16.32
N GLU A 121 -0.30 -8.68 17.17
CA GLU A 121 0.22 -10.01 17.51
C GLU A 121 0.28 -10.20 19.03
#